data_AF-A0A1X0S1K5-F1
#
_entry.id   AF-A0A1X0S1K5-F1
#
_cell.length_a   1.000
_cell.length_b   1.000
_cell.length_c   1.000
_cell.angle_alpha   90.00
_cell.angle_beta   90.00
_cell.angle_gamma   90.00
#
_symmetry.space_group_name_H-M   'P 1'
#
loop_
_entity.id
_entity.type
_entity.pdbx_description
1 polymer ?
#
loop_
_entity_poly.entity_id
_entity_poly.type
_entity_poly.pdbx_seq_one_letter_code
_entity_poly.pdbx_strand_id
1 'polypeptide(L)'
;MADLTTSFDSISPSSELLPLLILYQHGGVWFNMDTLFIRDLAPLLDQEWMSQGSCHETKSKRFTGPLMHFSRRSAYLCEMIQQASRVAAVGPSLYSHVYDQCIMNGVKPWTVLPWCYMDPSGCSTGVSRLYSLSELDKSKLLKAFVYHLRPFWKGYFYDPVYDYLTSRQTVY
;
A
#
# COMPACT_ATOMS: atom_id res chain seq x y z
N MET A 1 -33.28 -0.52 5.16
CA MET A 1 -32.33 -0.73 4.04
C MET A 1 -32.12 0.62 3.41
N ALA A 2 -30.96 1.23 3.62
CA ALA A 2 -30.64 2.50 2.97
C ALA A 2 -30.14 2.17 1.55
N ASP A 3 -30.83 2.72 0.57
CA ASP A 3 -30.55 2.59 -0.85
C ASP A 3 -29.32 3.43 -1.19
N LEU A 4 -28.23 2.76 -1.60
CA LEU A 4 -26.93 3.37 -1.95
C LEU A 4 -26.87 3.77 -3.44
N THR A 5 -28.01 3.88 -4.12
CA THR A 5 -28.08 4.20 -5.56
C THR A 5 -28.12 5.70 -5.88
N THR A 6 -27.98 6.59 -4.91
CA THR A 6 -27.88 8.02 -5.17
C THR A 6 -26.49 8.39 -5.71
N SER A 7 -26.41 8.52 -7.03
CA SER A 7 -25.61 9.49 -7.79
C SER A 7 -24.14 9.65 -7.34
N PHE A 8 -23.26 8.84 -7.91
CA PHE A 8 -21.81 9.04 -7.88
C PHE A 8 -21.34 10.33 -8.61
N ASP A 9 -22.25 11.05 -9.27
CA ASP A 9 -21.92 12.19 -10.14
C ASP A 9 -21.59 13.49 -9.40
N SER A 10 -21.79 13.56 -8.07
CA SER A 10 -21.53 14.77 -7.27
C SER A 10 -20.35 14.66 -6.31
N ILE A 11 -19.64 13.53 -6.29
CA ILE A 11 -18.37 13.43 -5.58
C ILE A 11 -17.31 13.79 -6.61
N SER A 12 -16.64 14.94 -6.48
CA SER A 12 -15.29 15.06 -7.04
C SER A 12 -14.45 14.08 -6.24
N PRO A 13 -14.14 12.88 -6.76
CA PRO A 13 -13.42 11.91 -5.97
C PRO A 13 -12.03 12.50 -5.91
N SER A 14 -11.66 13.06 -4.77
CA SER A 14 -10.26 13.01 -4.41
C SER A 14 -9.87 11.56 -4.62
N SER A 15 -8.83 11.33 -5.43
CA SER A 15 -8.36 10.00 -5.81
C SER A 15 -8.14 9.06 -4.61
N GLU A 16 -8.12 9.62 -3.40
CA GLU A 16 -7.92 8.99 -2.11
C GLU A 16 -9.18 8.37 -1.47
N LEU A 17 -10.41 8.75 -1.85
CA LEU A 17 -11.64 8.09 -1.32
C LEU A 17 -12.05 6.85 -2.09
N LEU A 18 -11.77 6.84 -3.39
CA LEU A 18 -12.12 5.75 -4.28
C LEU A 18 -11.59 4.37 -3.80
N PRO A 19 -10.33 4.24 -3.33
CA PRO A 19 -9.82 2.99 -2.78
C PRO A 19 -10.68 2.47 -1.62
N LEU A 20 -11.09 3.35 -0.70
CA LEU A 20 -11.85 2.96 0.49
C LEU A 20 -13.23 2.44 0.12
N LEU A 21 -13.92 3.12 -0.80
CA LEU A 21 -15.26 2.73 -1.25
C LEU A 21 -15.23 1.37 -1.98
N ILE A 22 -14.26 1.19 -2.89
CA ILE A 22 -14.10 -0.06 -3.64
C ILE A 22 -13.79 -1.21 -2.69
N LEU A 23 -12.82 -1.03 -1.78
CA LEU A 23 -12.47 -2.05 -0.80
C LEU A 23 -13.61 -2.33 0.19
N TYR A 24 -14.41 -1.33 0.55
CA TYR A 24 -15.56 -1.56 1.43
C TYR A 24 -16.60 -2.45 0.73
N GLN A 25 -16.85 -2.21 -0.56
CA GLN A 25 -17.84 -2.96 -1.33
C GLN A 25 -17.37 -4.37 -1.69
N HIS A 26 -16.08 -4.53 -2.05
CA HIS A 26 -15.56 -5.76 -2.65
C HIS A 26 -14.54 -6.50 -1.78
N GLY A 27 -13.88 -5.82 -0.85
CA GLY A 27 -12.69 -6.31 -0.16
C GLY A 27 -11.51 -6.48 -1.11
N GLY A 28 -10.45 -7.11 -0.61
CA GLY A 28 -9.26 -7.44 -1.38
C GLY A 28 -8.16 -6.39 -1.25
N VAL A 29 -7.32 -6.30 -2.27
CA VAL A 29 -6.10 -5.48 -2.27
C VAL A 29 -6.27 -4.30 -3.21
N TRP A 30 -6.01 -3.10 -2.70
CA TRP A 30 -5.79 -1.91 -3.52
C TRP A 30 -4.29 -1.65 -3.64
N PHE A 31 -3.87 -1.24 -4.83
CA PHE A 31 -2.49 -0.88 -5.12
C PHE A 31 -2.40 0.28 -6.12
N ASN A 32 -1.34 1.08 -6.04
CA ASN A 32 -1.04 2.10 -7.04
C ASN A 32 -0.54 1.47 -8.34
N MET A 33 -0.82 2.10 -9.48
CA MET A 33 -0.47 1.55 -10.81
C MET A 33 1.04 1.41 -11.07
N ASP A 34 1.88 2.03 -10.25
CA ASP A 34 3.34 1.91 -10.27
C ASP A 34 3.84 0.73 -9.40
N THR A 35 2.99 -0.26 -9.14
CA THR A 35 3.28 -1.42 -8.30
C THR A 35 3.46 -2.68 -9.14
N LEU A 36 4.61 -3.35 -9.03
CA LEU A 36 4.86 -4.65 -9.66
C LEU A 36 4.76 -5.77 -8.61
N PHE A 37 3.87 -6.74 -8.83
CA PHE A 37 3.80 -7.94 -8.00
C PHE A 37 4.89 -8.93 -8.42
N ILE A 38 5.76 -9.28 -7.48
CA ILE A 38 6.88 -10.21 -7.70
C ILE A 38 6.69 -11.52 -6.94
N ARG A 39 5.66 -11.61 -6.09
CA ARG A 39 5.17 -12.84 -5.43
C ARG A 39 3.67 -12.82 -5.25
N ASP A 40 3.13 -14.01 -4.97
CA ASP A 40 1.77 -14.19 -4.48
C ASP A 40 1.58 -13.51 -3.12
N LEU A 41 0.57 -12.64 -3.02
CA LEU A 41 0.19 -11.96 -1.78
C LEU A 41 -0.65 -12.81 -0.84
N ALA A 42 -1.12 -14.00 -1.25
CA ALA A 42 -1.99 -14.87 -0.45
C ALA A 42 -1.58 -15.02 1.03
N PRO A 43 -0.29 -15.15 1.40
CA PRO A 43 0.14 -15.24 2.81
C PRO A 43 -0.14 -13.99 3.66
N LEU A 44 -0.45 -12.85 3.03
CA LEU A 44 -0.75 -11.59 3.69
C LEU A 44 -2.26 -11.29 3.73
N LEU A 45 -3.10 -12.10 3.09
CA LEU A 45 -4.54 -11.79 2.93
C LEU A 45 -5.40 -12.30 4.09
N ASP A 46 -4.81 -12.93 5.10
CA ASP A 46 -5.50 -13.41 6.30
C ASP A 46 -5.84 -12.29 7.30
N GLN A 47 -5.24 -11.11 7.12
CA GLN A 47 -5.40 -9.95 7.98
C GLN A 47 -5.53 -8.66 7.17
N GLU A 48 -6.16 -7.65 7.75
CA GLU A 48 -6.26 -6.33 7.15
C GLU A 48 -5.00 -5.52 7.46
N TRP A 49 -4.50 -4.80 6.45
CA TRP A 49 -3.28 -4.02 6.60
C TRP A 49 -3.20 -2.83 5.66
N MET A 50 -2.40 -1.85 6.07
CA MET A 50 -1.94 -0.76 5.21
C MET A 50 -0.43 -0.73 5.20
N SER A 51 0.12 -0.45 4.02
CA SER A 51 1.55 -0.29 3.83
C SER A 51 2.10 0.99 4.43
N GLN A 52 3.34 0.91 4.93
CA GLN A 52 4.17 2.10 5.08
C GLN A 52 4.59 2.63 3.70
N GLY A 53 4.85 3.93 3.56
CA GLY A 53 5.41 4.52 2.35
C GLY A 53 6.94 4.62 2.32
N SER A 54 7.63 4.37 3.43
CA SER A 54 9.08 4.23 3.45
C SER A 54 9.59 3.52 4.73
N CYS A 55 10.86 3.11 4.72
CA CYS A 55 11.56 2.58 5.89
C CYS A 55 11.78 3.61 7.02
N HIS A 56 11.60 4.91 6.73
CA HIS A 56 11.76 6.02 7.67
C HIS A 56 10.42 6.67 8.04
N GLU A 57 9.31 5.99 7.73
CA GLU A 57 7.98 6.51 8.00
C GLU A 57 7.78 6.76 9.51
N THR A 58 7.35 7.96 9.86
CA THR A 58 7.07 8.37 11.23
C THR A 58 5.57 8.27 11.53
N LYS A 59 5.22 8.29 12.83
CA LYS A 59 3.82 8.35 13.28
C LYS A 59 3.02 9.49 12.60
N SER A 60 3.63 10.65 12.38
CA SER A 60 2.95 11.81 11.78
C SER A 60 2.77 11.74 10.26
N LYS A 61 3.46 10.81 9.58
CA LYS A 61 3.41 10.63 8.12
C LYS A 61 3.11 9.19 7.74
N ARG A 62 2.30 8.50 8.54
CA ARG A 62 2.02 7.07 8.35
C ARG A 62 1.00 6.81 7.24
N PHE A 63 1.02 5.59 6.71
CA PHE A 63 0.07 5.10 5.68
C PHE A 63 0.15 5.87 4.36
N THR A 64 1.37 6.25 3.97
CA THR A 64 1.64 6.88 2.68
C THR A 64 2.00 5.85 1.59
N GLY A 65 1.94 4.57 1.93
CA GLY A 65 2.36 3.49 1.05
C GLY A 65 1.37 3.15 -0.07
N PRO A 66 1.84 2.43 -1.10
CA PRO A 66 1.08 2.21 -2.31
C PRO A 66 0.08 1.06 -2.22
N LEU A 67 0.04 0.29 -1.13
CA LEU A 67 -0.84 -0.88 -0.98
C LEU A 67 -1.67 -0.86 0.30
N MET A 68 -2.86 -1.44 0.21
CA MET A 68 -3.67 -1.78 1.38
C MET A 68 -4.55 -2.98 1.10
N HIS A 69 -4.84 -3.75 2.13
CA HIS A 69 -5.75 -4.89 2.09
C HIS A 69 -6.79 -4.76 3.18
N PHE A 70 -8.05 -4.89 2.80
CA PHE A 70 -9.17 -4.88 3.73
C PHE A 70 -10.22 -5.91 3.30
N SER A 71 -10.90 -6.48 4.28
CA SER A 71 -12.02 -7.38 4.05
C SER A 71 -13.24 -6.59 3.58
N ARG A 72 -14.11 -7.27 2.82
CA ARG A 72 -15.39 -6.71 2.43
C ARG A 72 -16.17 -6.26 3.67
N ARG A 73 -16.73 -5.04 3.64
CA ARG A 73 -17.43 -4.40 4.75
C ARG A 73 -16.59 -4.27 6.04
N SER A 74 -15.28 -4.05 5.91
CA SER A 74 -14.40 -3.78 7.05
C SER A 74 -14.95 -2.66 7.94
N ALA A 75 -14.92 -2.88 9.26
CA ALA A 75 -15.29 -1.86 10.24
C ALA A 75 -14.35 -0.65 10.17
N TYR A 76 -13.06 -0.88 9.91
CA TYR A 76 -12.09 0.22 9.77
C TYR A 76 -12.41 1.10 8.56
N LEU A 77 -12.73 0.49 7.42
CA LEU A 77 -13.13 1.24 6.23
C LEU A 77 -14.43 2.01 6.46
N CYS A 78 -15.40 1.42 7.16
CA CYS A 78 -16.63 2.10 7.53
C CYS A 78 -16.33 3.37 8.36
N GLU A 79 -15.50 3.26 9.39
CA GLU A 79 -15.08 4.40 10.21
C GLU A 79 -14.33 5.45 9.39
N MET A 80 -13.39 5.05 8.52
CA MET A 80 -12.68 5.98 7.64
C MET A 80 -13.62 6.75 6.72
N ILE A 81 -14.56 6.05 6.06
CA ILE A 81 -15.53 6.68 5.15
C ILE A 81 -16.43 7.64 5.92
N GLN A 82 -16.94 7.24 7.09
CA GLN A 82 -17.77 8.12 7.93
C GLN A 82 -17.01 9.36 8.40
N GLN A 83 -15.76 9.21 8.83
CA GLN A 83 -14.92 10.33 9.25
C GLN A 83 -14.61 11.25 8.07
N ALA A 84 -14.29 10.70 6.90
CA ALA A 84 -14.05 11.49 5.70
C ALA A 84 -15.24 12.39 5.35
N SER A 85 -16.47 11.86 5.45
CA SER A 85 -17.69 12.65 5.24
C SER A 85 -17.90 13.73 6.30
N ARG A 86 -17.46 13.52 7.55
CA ARG A 86 -17.64 14.48 8.66
C ARG A 86 -16.65 15.63 8.61
N VAL A 87 -15.37 15.35 8.34
CA VAL A 87 -14.29 16.36 8.41
C VAL A 87 -13.79 16.82 7.05
N ALA A 88 -14.38 16.31 5.96
CA ALA A 88 -13.95 16.58 4.58
C ALA A 88 -12.44 16.36 4.35
N ALA A 89 -11.85 15.39 5.07
CA ALA A 89 -10.44 15.02 5.00
C ALA A 89 -10.30 13.61 4.43
N VAL A 90 -9.24 13.38 3.66
CA VAL A 90 -8.98 12.13 2.95
C VAL A 90 -7.50 11.76 3.04
N GLY A 91 -7.16 10.52 2.65
CA GLY A 91 -5.77 10.09 2.53
C GLY A 91 -5.06 9.78 3.85
N PRO A 92 -3.72 9.85 3.88
CA PRO A 92 -2.91 9.37 5.00
C PRO A 92 -3.22 10.01 6.36
N SER A 93 -3.61 11.29 6.38
CA SER A 93 -3.98 11.99 7.62
C SER A 93 -5.26 11.42 8.24
N LEU A 94 -6.27 11.12 7.41
CA LEU A 94 -7.49 10.44 7.82
C LEU A 94 -7.17 9.04 8.37
N TYR A 95 -6.38 8.26 7.64
CA TYR A 95 -6.02 6.89 8.07
C TYR A 95 -5.29 6.90 9.40
N SER A 96 -4.36 7.84 9.57
CA SER A 96 -3.60 8.05 10.81
C SER A 96 -4.53 8.37 11.98
N HIS A 97 -5.51 9.25 11.75
CA HIS A 97 -6.47 9.66 12.77
C HIS A 97 -7.33 8.49 13.24
N VAL A 98 -7.94 7.74 12.31
CA VAL A 98 -8.77 6.58 12.64
C VAL A 98 -7.96 5.50 13.35
N TYR A 99 -6.72 5.25 12.90
CA TYR A 99 -5.82 4.31 13.56
C TYR A 99 -5.53 4.68 15.01
N ASP A 100 -5.19 5.95 15.27
CA ASP A 100 -4.94 6.44 16.62
C ASP A 100 -6.22 6.40 17.49
N GLN A 101 -7.40 6.68 16.91
CA GLN A 101 -8.69 6.54 17.61
C GLN A 101 -8.97 5.09 18.02
N CYS A 102 -8.71 4.10 17.15
CA CYS A 102 -8.83 2.69 17.52
C CYS A 102 -7.99 2.39 18.76
N ILE A 103 -6.71 2.77 18.75
CA ILE A 103 -5.80 2.56 19.89
C ILE A 103 -6.31 3.24 21.17
N MET A 104 -6.71 4.51 21.07
CA MET A 104 -7.21 5.27 22.23
C MET A 104 -8.47 4.65 22.85
N ASN A 105 -9.30 3.98 22.04
CA ASN A 105 -10.53 3.32 22.48
C ASN A 105 -10.31 1.83 22.83
N GLY A 106 -9.07 1.34 22.89
CA GLY A 106 -8.77 -0.06 23.21
C GLY A 106 -9.14 -1.05 22.09
N VAL A 107 -9.41 -0.56 20.89
CA VAL A 107 -9.67 -1.38 19.70
C VAL A 107 -8.35 -1.64 18.99
N LYS A 108 -8.02 -2.92 18.75
CA LYS A 108 -6.84 -3.28 17.94
C LYS A 108 -7.05 -2.75 16.51
N PRO A 109 -6.16 -1.89 15.97
CA PRO A 109 -6.27 -1.43 14.59
C PRO A 109 -5.76 -2.48 13.60
N TRP A 110 -5.89 -2.19 12.30
CA TRP A 110 -5.29 -3.00 11.22
C TRP A 110 -3.76 -3.10 11.35
N THR A 111 -3.18 -4.11 10.72
CA THR A 111 -1.73 -4.32 10.75
C THR A 111 -1.01 -3.28 9.88
N VAL A 112 0.16 -2.82 10.31
CA VAL A 112 1.03 -1.98 9.48
C VAL A 112 2.00 -2.89 8.72
N LEU A 113 1.88 -2.96 7.40
CA LEU A 113 2.77 -3.76 6.57
C LEU A 113 4.11 -3.01 6.37
N PRO A 114 5.24 -3.53 6.87
CA PRO A 114 6.51 -2.81 6.80
C PRO A 114 6.99 -2.58 5.36
N TRP A 115 7.59 -1.42 5.10
CA TRP A 115 8.08 -1.04 3.76
C TRP A 115 8.98 -2.10 3.12
N CYS A 116 9.81 -2.79 3.91
CA CYS A 116 10.76 -3.77 3.38
C CYS A 116 10.10 -5.03 2.76
N TYR A 117 8.80 -5.29 3.03
CA TYR A 117 8.05 -6.34 2.33
C TYR A 117 7.59 -5.90 0.93
N MET A 118 7.64 -4.60 0.63
CA MET A 118 7.21 -4.02 -0.64
C MET A 118 8.35 -3.42 -1.47
N ASP A 119 9.35 -2.84 -0.83
CA ASP A 119 10.55 -2.37 -1.53
C ASP A 119 11.74 -2.46 -0.58
N PRO A 120 12.59 -3.49 -0.74
CA PRO A 120 13.78 -3.63 0.08
C PRO A 120 14.85 -2.59 -0.26
N SER A 121 14.72 -1.79 -1.33
CA SER A 121 15.76 -0.88 -1.82
C SER A 121 16.20 0.20 -0.81
N GLY A 122 15.34 0.49 0.18
CA GLY A 122 15.57 1.50 1.21
C GLY A 122 15.91 0.96 2.59
N CYS A 123 15.90 -0.35 2.80
CA CYS A 123 16.06 -0.93 4.14
C CYS A 123 17.51 -1.36 4.42
N SER A 124 17.98 -1.19 5.66
CA SER A 124 19.29 -1.73 6.09
C SER A 124 19.38 -3.25 5.95
N THR A 125 18.24 -3.93 6.12
CA THR A 125 18.04 -5.36 5.89
C THR A 125 17.71 -5.72 4.45
N GLY A 126 17.68 -4.73 3.55
CA GLY A 126 17.26 -4.85 2.16
C GLY A 126 18.40 -4.74 1.15
N VAL A 127 18.04 -4.41 -0.08
CA VAL A 127 18.95 -4.27 -1.23
C VAL A 127 19.42 -2.82 -1.27
N SER A 128 20.72 -2.54 -1.29
CA SER A 128 21.16 -1.15 -1.51
C SER A 128 20.92 -0.76 -2.96
N ARG A 129 20.37 0.44 -3.18
CA ARG A 129 20.21 1.06 -4.50
C ARG A 129 21.53 1.28 -5.24
N LEU A 130 22.65 1.25 -4.52
CA LEU A 130 23.99 1.48 -5.05
C LEU A 130 24.66 0.20 -5.56
N TYR A 131 24.03 -0.96 -5.37
CA TYR A 131 24.61 -2.21 -5.83
C TYR A 131 24.49 -2.34 -7.34
N SER A 132 25.57 -2.77 -7.99
CA SER A 132 25.49 -3.32 -9.34
C SER A 132 24.66 -4.61 -9.35
N LEU A 133 24.17 -5.06 -10.51
CA LEU A 133 23.43 -6.33 -10.63
C LEU A 133 24.19 -7.52 -10.01
N SER A 134 25.51 -7.51 -10.07
CA SER A 134 26.40 -8.52 -9.46
C SER A 134 26.41 -8.53 -7.93
N GLU A 135 26.08 -7.40 -7.30
CA GLU A 135 26.11 -7.21 -5.84
C GLU A 135 24.70 -7.30 -5.21
N LEU A 136 23.67 -7.52 -6.04
CA LEU A 136 22.30 -7.67 -5.63
C LEU A 136 22.12 -8.91 -4.74
N ASP A 137 21.81 -8.70 -3.46
CA ASP A 137 21.48 -9.78 -2.53
C ASP A 137 20.09 -10.36 -2.84
N LYS A 138 20.10 -11.38 -3.70
CA LYS A 138 18.90 -12.09 -4.17
C LYS A 138 18.09 -12.67 -3.01
N SER A 139 18.74 -13.09 -1.91
CA SER A 139 18.05 -13.69 -0.76
C SER A 139 17.11 -12.71 -0.07
N LYS A 140 17.45 -11.41 -0.10
CA LYS A 140 16.61 -10.34 0.44
C LYS A 140 15.46 -10.00 -0.50
N LEU A 141 15.69 -10.02 -1.82
CA LEU A 141 14.60 -9.95 -2.80
C LEU A 141 13.63 -11.11 -2.63
N LEU A 142 14.06 -12.27 -2.12
CA LEU A 142 13.15 -13.39 -1.85
C LEU A 142 12.09 -13.11 -0.77
N LYS A 143 12.24 -12.02 0.00
CA LYS A 143 11.34 -11.65 1.09
C LYS A 143 10.34 -10.56 0.70
N ALA A 144 10.56 -9.90 -0.44
CA ALA A 144 9.67 -8.88 -0.96
C ALA A 144 8.53 -9.51 -1.78
N PHE A 145 7.33 -8.99 -1.63
CA PHE A 145 6.14 -9.43 -2.38
C PHE A 145 5.87 -8.56 -3.59
N VAL A 146 6.28 -7.31 -3.47
CA VAL A 146 6.01 -6.24 -4.40
C VAL A 146 7.33 -5.54 -4.72
N TYR A 147 7.35 -4.77 -5.79
CA TYR A 147 8.38 -3.78 -6.10
C TYR A 147 7.70 -2.48 -6.57
N HIS A 148 8.08 -1.36 -5.97
CA HIS A 148 7.58 -0.04 -6.35
C HIS A 148 8.36 0.51 -7.54
N LEU A 149 7.74 0.54 -8.71
CA LEU A 149 8.31 1.10 -9.92
C LEU A 149 8.38 2.62 -9.79
N ARG A 150 9.57 3.22 -9.93
CA ARG A 150 9.75 4.66 -9.78
C ARG A 150 10.01 5.33 -11.13
N PRO A 151 8.99 5.89 -11.80
CA PRO A 151 9.20 6.62 -13.03
C PRO A 151 9.99 7.91 -12.75
N PHE A 152 11.08 8.13 -13.49
CA PHE A 152 11.79 9.41 -13.48
C PHE A 152 11.41 10.20 -14.73
N TRP A 153 11.19 11.50 -14.59
CA TRP A 153 10.68 12.38 -15.65
C TRP A 153 11.60 12.51 -16.89
N LYS A 154 12.82 11.94 -16.84
CA LYS A 154 13.78 11.91 -17.96
C LYS A 154 13.97 10.50 -18.58
N GLY A 155 13.15 9.52 -18.20
CA GLY A 155 13.22 8.13 -18.67
C GLY A 155 13.01 7.12 -17.54
N TYR A 156 12.69 5.87 -17.89
CA TYR A 156 12.67 4.77 -16.91
C TYR A 156 14.11 4.39 -16.56
N PHE A 157 14.65 4.93 -15.46
CA PHE A 157 15.83 4.32 -14.85
C PHE A 157 15.36 3.07 -14.11
N TYR A 158 15.43 1.96 -14.82
CA TYR A 158 15.25 0.64 -14.23
C TYR A 158 16.42 0.39 -13.28
N ASP A 159 16.13 0.11 -12.02
CA ASP A 159 17.17 -0.24 -11.07
C ASP A 159 17.57 -1.72 -11.26
N PRO A 160 18.67 -2.17 -10.64
CA PRO A 160 19.13 -3.56 -10.74
C PRO A 160 18.07 -4.60 -10.31
N VAL A 161 17.08 -4.22 -9.50
CA VAL A 161 15.96 -5.10 -9.15
C VAL A 161 15.06 -5.30 -10.36
N TYR A 162 14.68 -4.22 -11.06
CA TYR A 162 13.91 -4.33 -12.30
C TYR A 162 14.65 -5.16 -13.37
N ASP A 163 15.94 -4.90 -13.58
CA ASP A 163 16.75 -5.64 -14.56
C ASP A 163 16.84 -7.14 -14.19
N TYR A 164 16.96 -7.46 -12.89
CA TYR A 164 16.93 -8.84 -12.42
C TYR A 164 15.56 -9.52 -12.66
N LEU A 165 14.46 -8.80 -12.47
CA LEU A 165 13.12 -9.33 -12.68
C LEU A 165 12.83 -9.59 -14.16
N THR A 166 13.27 -8.71 -15.06
CA THR A 166 13.06 -8.84 -16.51
C THR A 166 13.99 -9.87 -17.15
N SER A 167 15.25 -9.98 -16.71
CA SER A 167 16.18 -11.01 -17.21
C SER A 167 15.77 -12.45 -16.86
N ARG A 168 14.88 -12.66 -15.88
CA ARG A 168 14.27 -13.97 -15.63
C ARG A 168 13.16 -14.34 -16.62
N GLN A 169 12.54 -13.36 -17.29
CA GLN A 169 11.45 -13.63 -18.24
C GLN A 169 11.96 -14.13 -19.59
N THR A 170 13.24 -13.95 -19.92
CA THR A 170 13.86 -14.39 -21.19
C THR A 170 14.40 -15.83 -21.16
N VAL A 171 14.13 -16.60 -20.10
CA VAL A 171 14.62 -17.98 -19.92
C VAL A 171 13.52 -19.03 -20.19
N TYR A 172 12.43 -18.65 -20.86
CA TYR A 172 11.40 -19.58 -21.34
C TYR A 172 11.16 -19.43 -22.83
#